data_AF-A0A0F8YNB9-F1
#
_entry.id   AF-A0A0F8YNB9-F1
#
_cell.length_a   1.000
_cell.length_b   1.000
_cell.length_c   1.000
_cell.angle_alpha   90.00
_cell.angle_beta   90.00
_cell.angle_gamma   90.00
#
_symmetry.space_group_name_H-M   'P 1'
#
loop_
_entity.id
_entity.type
_entity.pdbx_description
1 polymer ?
#
loop_
_entity_poly.entity_id
_entity_poly.type
_entity_poly.pdbx_seq_one_letter_code
_entity_poly.pdbx_strand_id
1 'polypeptide(L)'
;SSFGHARHVFMLDIECSKCHSGKLHNTQVDSANCRICHSDKLVHGMGTMGTVCLNCHNFSAKERNFISSKRCFGCHDNVPAKGVMSALACHDCHHPHTKLRIESSDCLGTCHSSEAKVGQHGLHMGGKASLECLDCHKPHEWVVEEKNARGLCDKCHKLKDPVSFIYYPTEPLVKP
;
A
#
# COMPACT_ATOMS: atom_id res chain seq x y z
N SER A 1 26.12 8.95 7.63
CA SER A 1 25.04 8.69 8.59
C SER A 1 23.74 8.49 7.82
N SER A 2 22.80 7.67 8.30
CA SER A 2 21.49 7.57 7.65
C SER A 2 20.69 8.85 7.81
N PHE A 3 19.70 9.10 6.95
CA PHE A 3 18.82 10.27 7.11
C PHE A 3 18.14 10.28 8.49
N GLY A 4 17.69 9.11 8.97
CA GLY A 4 17.05 8.97 10.29
C GLY A 4 17.98 9.40 11.42
N HIS A 5 19.20 8.87 11.47
CA HIS A 5 20.16 9.22 12.52
C HIS A 5 20.60 10.69 12.41
N ALA A 6 20.86 11.19 11.20
CA ALA A 6 21.24 12.59 11.01
C ALA A 6 20.14 13.56 11.45
N ARG A 7 18.87 13.25 11.15
CA ARG A 7 17.73 14.06 11.58
C ARG A 7 17.61 14.11 13.10
N HIS A 8 17.72 12.97 13.78
CA HIS A 8 17.53 12.94 15.23
C HIS A 8 18.73 13.52 15.98
N VAL A 9 19.95 13.14 15.62
CA VAL A 9 21.15 13.51 16.38
C VAL A 9 21.68 14.88 15.97
N PHE A 10 21.78 15.19 14.68
CA PHE A 10 22.44 16.42 14.23
C PHE A 10 21.49 17.59 14.00
N MET A 11 20.25 17.33 13.57
CA MET A 11 19.29 18.40 13.27
C MET A 11 18.39 18.73 14.47
N LEU A 12 17.99 17.72 15.24
CA LEU A 12 17.13 17.88 16.41
C LEU A 12 17.89 17.83 17.75
N ASP A 13 19.21 17.65 17.71
CA ASP A 13 20.09 17.61 18.88
C ASP A 13 19.64 16.64 19.98
N ILE A 14 19.16 15.46 19.59
CA ILE A 14 18.73 14.42 20.54
C ILE A 14 19.97 13.70 21.09
N GLU A 15 20.12 13.73 22.42
CA GLU A 15 21.23 13.07 23.12
C GLU A 15 21.27 11.56 22.82
N CYS A 16 22.48 11.02 22.64
CA CYS A 16 22.71 9.60 22.34
C CYS A 16 22.06 8.66 23.37
N SER A 17 22.07 9.06 24.64
CA SER A 17 21.52 8.32 25.78
C SER A 17 20.00 8.12 25.71
N LYS A 18 19.28 8.94 24.94
CA LYS A 18 17.84 8.79 24.74
C LYS A 18 17.50 7.57 23.87
N CYS A 19 18.45 7.07 23.08
CA CYS A 19 18.26 5.91 22.23
C CYS A 19 19.13 4.71 22.68
N HIS A 20 20.34 4.98 23.15
CA HIS A 20 21.33 3.97 23.54
C HIS A 20 21.41 3.82 25.05
N SER A 21 21.31 2.60 25.55
CA SER A 21 21.28 2.27 26.98
C SER A 21 22.66 2.27 27.67
N GLY A 22 23.70 2.80 27.02
CA GLY A 22 24.93 3.24 27.70
C GLY A 22 25.81 2.17 28.33
N LYS A 23 25.60 0.87 28.09
CA LYS A 23 26.64 -0.12 28.43
C LYS A 23 27.83 0.11 27.51
N LEU A 24 29.04 0.22 28.07
CA LEU A 24 30.26 0.73 27.42
C LEU A 24 30.58 0.12 26.04
N HIS A 25 30.07 -1.07 25.71
CA HIS A 25 30.22 -1.70 24.38
C HIS A 25 28.90 -2.16 23.74
N ASN A 26 27.75 -1.70 24.24
CA ASN A 26 26.44 -2.04 23.67
C ASN A 26 25.81 -0.80 23.00
N THR A 27 26.02 -0.68 21.70
CA THR A 27 25.44 0.37 20.86
C THR A 27 24.04 0.01 20.34
N GLN A 28 23.43 -1.08 20.82
CA GLN A 28 22.07 -1.45 20.45
C GLN A 28 21.09 -0.37 20.93
N VAL A 29 20.18 0.02 20.04
CA VAL A 29 19.07 0.91 20.37
C VAL A 29 17.94 0.08 20.95
N ASP A 30 17.40 0.50 22.09
CA ASP A 30 16.15 -0.07 22.58
C ASP A 30 14.98 0.55 21.80
N SER A 31 14.32 -0.26 20.99
CA SER A 31 13.16 0.16 20.21
C SER A 31 11.99 0.68 21.06
N ALA A 32 11.92 0.32 22.34
CA ALA A 32 10.93 0.89 23.25
C ALA A 32 11.12 2.41 23.41
N ASN A 33 12.36 2.90 23.33
CA ASN A 33 12.66 4.33 23.46
C ASN A 33 12.09 5.15 22.31
N CYS A 34 11.85 4.56 21.14
CA CYS A 34 11.19 5.24 20.02
C CYS A 34 9.81 5.77 20.43
N ARG A 35 9.07 5.02 21.26
CA ARG A 35 7.72 5.37 21.70
C ARG A 35 7.66 6.50 22.73
N ILE A 36 8.78 6.88 23.33
CA ILE A 36 8.85 8.04 24.23
C ILE A 36 8.49 9.32 23.47
N CYS A 37 8.96 9.45 22.22
CA CYS A 37 8.67 10.60 21.37
C CYS A 37 7.59 10.28 20.31
N HIS A 38 7.44 9.02 19.90
CA HIS A 38 6.51 8.56 18.88
C HIS A 38 5.40 7.68 19.46
N SER A 39 4.72 8.16 20.50
CA SER A 39 3.67 7.41 21.21
C SER A 39 2.45 7.11 20.34
N ASP A 40 2.23 7.91 19.29
CA ASP A 40 1.13 7.77 18.33
C ASP A 40 1.48 6.82 17.17
N LYS A 41 2.72 6.33 17.10
CA LYS A 41 3.17 5.42 16.04
C LYS A 41 3.07 3.98 16.50
N LEU A 42 2.01 3.32 16.06
CA LEU A 42 1.85 1.88 16.19
C LEU A 42 2.38 1.20 14.94
N VAL A 43 3.07 0.07 15.11
CA VAL A 43 3.58 -0.74 13.99
C VAL A 43 2.68 -1.96 13.87
N HIS A 44 1.92 -2.04 12.77
CA HIS A 44 1.03 -3.17 12.40
C HIS A 44 0.11 -3.71 13.52
N GLY A 45 -1.20 -3.61 13.34
CA GLY A 45 -2.25 -4.12 14.24
C GLY A 45 -2.34 -5.66 14.36
N MET A 46 -1.25 -6.39 14.08
CA MET A 46 -1.12 -7.82 14.39
C MET A 46 -0.30 -7.92 15.67
N GLY A 47 -0.94 -8.35 16.76
CA GLY A 47 -0.32 -8.47 18.08
C GLY A 47 0.97 -9.28 18.14
N THR A 48 1.64 -9.15 19.30
CA THR A 48 2.74 -9.97 19.90
C THR A 48 3.97 -10.39 19.07
N MET A 49 4.02 -10.22 17.75
CA MET A 49 5.22 -10.46 16.92
C MET A 49 6.05 -9.20 16.66
N GLY A 50 6.04 -8.28 17.64
CA GLY A 50 7.06 -7.24 17.89
C GLY A 50 7.83 -6.73 16.67
N THR A 51 7.14 -6.19 15.66
CA THR A 51 7.86 -5.43 14.64
C THR A 51 8.29 -4.12 15.29
N VAL A 52 9.57 -4.05 15.62
CA VAL A 52 10.18 -2.86 16.21
C VAL A 52 10.48 -1.84 15.13
N CYS A 53 10.48 -0.55 15.47
CA CYS A 53 10.63 0.56 14.51
C CYS A 53 11.83 0.36 13.56
N LEU A 54 12.90 -0.26 14.06
CA LEU A 54 14.15 -0.50 13.34
C LEU A 54 14.08 -1.61 12.27
N ASN A 55 13.03 -2.43 12.28
CA ASN A 55 12.77 -3.42 11.23
C ASN A 55 12.46 -2.74 9.89
N CYS A 56 11.86 -1.54 9.93
CA CYS A 56 11.54 -0.75 8.73
C CYS A 56 12.47 0.46 8.58
N HIS A 57 12.76 1.16 9.69
CA HIS A 57 13.55 2.39 9.67
C HIS A 57 15.02 2.13 9.93
N ASN A 58 15.88 2.33 8.93
CA ASN A 58 17.31 2.14 9.08
C ASN A 58 18.00 3.40 9.62
N PHE A 59 18.55 3.32 10.83
CA PHE A 59 19.34 4.39 11.44
C PHE A 59 20.85 4.30 11.14
N SER A 60 21.33 3.20 10.56
CA SER A 60 22.75 2.95 10.30
C SER A 60 23.15 2.93 8.83
N ALA A 61 22.23 2.68 7.89
CA ALA A 61 22.56 2.63 6.46
C ALA A 61 22.78 4.01 5.83
N LYS A 62 23.66 4.09 4.82
CA LYS A 62 23.89 5.31 4.01
C LYS A 62 22.76 5.63 3.02
N GLU A 63 21.58 5.03 3.18
CA GLU A 63 20.45 5.24 2.29
C GLU A 63 19.80 6.60 2.55
N ARG A 64 19.44 7.30 1.46
CA ARG A 64 18.72 8.58 1.53
C ARG A 64 17.23 8.38 1.84
N ASN A 65 16.68 7.25 1.38
CA ASN A 65 15.27 6.93 1.57
C ASN A 65 15.05 6.37 2.97
N PHE A 66 14.03 6.87 3.66
CA PHE A 66 13.75 6.52 5.05
C PHE A 66 13.26 5.07 5.20
N ILE A 67 12.64 4.51 4.16
CA ILE A 67 12.27 3.08 4.03
C ILE A 67 12.41 2.68 2.55
N SER A 68 13.06 1.56 2.29
CA SER A 68 13.15 0.92 0.95
C SER A 68 12.07 -0.15 0.80
N SER A 69 11.46 -0.28 -0.39
CA SER A 69 10.48 -1.35 -0.69
C SER A 69 11.04 -2.76 -0.44
N LYS A 70 12.37 -2.94 -0.53
CA LYS A 70 13.03 -4.21 -0.19
C LYS A 70 12.75 -4.68 1.24
N ARG A 71 12.58 -3.74 2.19
CA ARG A 71 12.25 -4.09 3.58
C ARG A 71 10.83 -4.63 3.71
N CYS A 72 9.89 -4.13 2.91
CA CYS A 72 8.51 -4.63 2.87
C CYS A 72 8.48 -6.10 2.45
N PHE A 73 9.23 -6.46 1.39
CA PHE A 73 9.34 -7.84 0.91
C PHE A 73 10.05 -8.80 1.87
N GLY A 74 10.71 -8.29 2.92
CA GLY A 74 11.29 -9.14 3.96
C GLY A 74 10.25 -9.92 4.76
N CYS A 75 9.01 -9.43 4.81
CA CYS A 75 7.87 -10.12 5.44
C CYS A 75 6.70 -10.35 4.47
N HIS A 76 6.56 -9.50 3.44
CA HIS A 76 5.53 -9.62 2.40
C HIS A 76 6.07 -10.33 1.16
N ASP A 77 6.59 -11.54 1.33
CA ASP A 77 7.20 -12.36 0.27
C ASP A 77 6.19 -12.87 -0.78
N ASN A 78 4.91 -12.93 -0.40
CA ASN A 78 3.81 -13.33 -1.28
C ASN A 78 3.31 -12.20 -2.19
N VAL A 79 3.82 -10.98 -2.02
CA VAL A 79 3.50 -9.86 -2.93
C VAL A 79 4.47 -9.89 -4.11
N PRO A 80 3.97 -9.94 -5.36
CA PRO A 80 4.84 -9.93 -6.53
C PRO A 80 5.72 -8.68 -6.59
N ALA A 81 7.04 -8.87 -6.64
CA ALA A 81 7.99 -7.75 -6.78
C ALA A 81 7.92 -7.07 -8.16
N LYS A 82 7.32 -7.75 -9.14
CA LYS A 82 7.05 -7.28 -10.50
C LYS A 82 5.56 -7.41 -10.76
N GLY A 83 4.95 -6.42 -11.41
CA GLY A 83 3.54 -6.48 -11.77
C GLY A 83 2.96 -5.09 -12.02
N VAL A 84 1.63 -5.02 -12.06
CA VAL A 84 0.89 -3.78 -12.40
C VAL A 84 1.17 -2.63 -11.42
N MET A 85 1.55 -2.95 -10.18
CA MET A 85 1.89 -1.95 -9.15
C MET A 85 3.40 -1.77 -8.94
N SER A 86 4.29 -2.46 -9.66
CA SER A 86 5.74 -2.45 -9.32
C SER A 86 6.44 -1.12 -9.59
N ALA A 87 5.81 -0.20 -10.33
CA ALA A 87 6.32 1.16 -10.54
C ALA A 87 6.00 2.11 -9.37
N LEU A 88 5.11 1.71 -8.47
CA LEU A 88 4.67 2.50 -7.33
C LEU A 88 5.39 2.08 -6.05
N ALA A 89 5.58 3.03 -5.15
CA ALA A 89 6.08 2.71 -3.83
C ALA A 89 4.95 2.10 -2.98
N CYS A 90 5.27 1.13 -2.13
CA CYS A 90 4.26 0.48 -1.28
C CYS A 90 3.48 1.49 -0.41
N HIS A 91 4.14 2.60 -0.04
CA HIS A 91 3.56 3.64 0.79
C HIS A 91 2.66 4.64 0.05
N ASP A 92 2.57 4.56 -1.28
CA ASP A 92 1.61 5.34 -2.06
C ASP A 92 0.17 4.89 -1.75
N CYS A 93 0.01 3.66 -1.24
CA CYS A 93 -1.29 3.10 -0.83
C CYS A 93 -1.29 2.65 0.64
N HIS A 94 -0.25 1.98 1.12
CA HIS A 94 -0.20 1.45 2.49
C HIS A 94 0.44 2.43 3.48
N HIS A 95 -0.20 2.66 4.61
CA HIS A 95 0.33 3.53 5.66
C HIS A 95 0.50 2.74 6.97
N PRO A 96 1.66 2.07 7.19
CA PRO A 96 1.86 1.11 8.28
C PRO A 96 1.58 1.62 9.69
N HIS A 97 1.57 2.94 9.89
CA HIS A 97 1.32 3.59 11.17
C HIS A 97 -0.13 4.05 11.38
N THR A 98 -0.95 4.13 10.33
CA THR A 98 -2.26 4.79 10.38
C THR A 98 -3.36 4.06 9.63
N LYS A 99 -3.06 3.48 8.47
CA LYS A 99 -4.04 2.77 7.62
C LYS A 99 -3.41 1.52 7.01
N LEU A 100 -3.78 0.36 7.58
CA LEU A 100 -3.27 -0.95 7.15
C LEU A 100 -4.08 -1.52 5.98
N ARG A 101 -5.41 -1.39 6.06
CA ARG A 101 -6.32 -1.86 5.02
C ARG A 101 -6.62 -0.73 4.06
N ILE A 102 -6.37 -0.98 2.79
CA ILE A 102 -6.78 -0.11 1.69
C ILE A 102 -8.28 -0.22 1.46
N GLU A 103 -8.87 0.86 0.95
CA GLU A 103 -10.28 1.01 0.64
C GLU A 103 -10.42 1.63 -0.75
N SER A 104 -11.61 1.58 -1.34
CA SER A 104 -11.86 2.15 -2.68
C SER A 104 -11.53 3.63 -2.76
N SER A 105 -11.68 4.38 -1.66
CA SER A 105 -11.31 5.79 -1.58
C SER A 105 -9.81 6.03 -1.79
N ASP A 106 -8.95 5.08 -1.44
CA ASP A 106 -7.50 5.18 -1.68
C ASP A 106 -7.17 5.02 -3.18
N CYS A 107 -7.95 4.19 -3.89
CA CYS A 107 -7.82 4.04 -5.34
C CYS A 107 -8.30 5.30 -6.07
N LEU A 108 -9.50 5.77 -5.71
CA LEU A 108 -10.18 6.91 -6.34
C LEU A 108 -9.59 8.28 -5.96
N GLY A 109 -8.61 8.32 -5.07
CA GLY A 109 -7.93 9.54 -4.66
C GLY A 109 -7.02 10.08 -5.77
N THR A 110 -5.71 9.96 -5.55
CA THR A 110 -4.71 10.64 -6.39
C THR A 110 -4.63 10.07 -7.81
N CYS A 111 -4.90 8.77 -8.01
CA CYS A 111 -4.58 8.08 -9.27
C CYS A 111 -5.82 7.74 -10.11
N HIS A 112 -6.87 7.14 -9.54
CA HIS A 112 -8.04 6.65 -10.30
C HIS A 112 -9.29 7.51 -10.09
N SER A 113 -9.13 8.84 -10.12
CA SER A 113 -10.21 9.78 -9.80
C SER A 113 -11.42 9.74 -10.76
N SER A 114 -11.27 9.15 -11.93
CA SER A 114 -12.31 9.11 -12.97
C SER A 114 -13.02 7.76 -13.07
N GLU A 115 -12.48 6.73 -12.42
CA GLU A 115 -12.79 5.34 -12.71
C GLU A 115 -14.19 4.95 -12.22
N ALA A 116 -14.67 5.60 -11.16
CA ALA A 116 -16.06 5.47 -10.71
C ALA A 116 -17.08 5.93 -11.77
N LYS A 117 -16.67 6.77 -12.74
CA LYS A 117 -17.56 7.37 -13.75
C LYS A 117 -17.43 6.72 -15.13
N VAL A 118 -16.51 5.77 -15.33
CA VAL A 118 -16.36 5.09 -16.63
C VAL A 118 -17.20 3.83 -16.71
N GLY A 119 -17.70 3.53 -17.91
CA GLY A 119 -18.51 2.35 -18.17
C GLY A 119 -19.72 2.24 -17.22
N GLN A 120 -19.80 1.12 -16.50
CA GLN A 120 -20.90 0.84 -15.57
C GLN A 120 -20.45 0.82 -14.09
N HIS A 121 -19.27 1.35 -13.75
CA HIS A 121 -18.82 1.38 -12.36
C HIS A 121 -19.82 2.09 -11.45
N GLY A 122 -20.42 3.20 -11.89
CA GLY A 122 -21.45 3.90 -11.12
C GLY A 122 -22.65 3.04 -10.75
N LEU A 123 -23.05 2.07 -11.59
CA LEU A 123 -24.15 1.14 -11.28
C LEU A 123 -23.73 0.05 -10.29
N HIS A 124 -22.47 -0.40 -10.35
CA HIS A 124 -21.96 -1.42 -9.42
C HIS A 124 -21.64 -0.85 -8.06
N MET A 125 -21.09 0.36 -8.01
CA MET A 125 -20.78 1.06 -6.76
C MET A 125 -22.02 1.68 -6.12
N GLY A 126 -23.02 2.05 -6.92
CA GLY A 126 -24.24 2.69 -6.46
C GLY A 126 -25.41 1.73 -6.22
N GLY A 127 -26.47 2.27 -5.62
CA GLY A 127 -27.78 1.61 -5.53
C GLY A 127 -27.74 0.27 -4.80
N LYS A 128 -28.35 -0.77 -5.41
CA LYS A 128 -28.52 -2.09 -4.79
C LYS A 128 -27.27 -2.97 -4.80
N ALA A 129 -26.30 -2.68 -5.67
CA ALA A 129 -25.09 -3.49 -5.79
C ALA A 129 -24.08 -3.13 -4.69
N SER A 130 -23.87 -1.83 -4.42
CA SER A 130 -23.01 -1.32 -3.34
C SER A 130 -21.64 -2.02 -3.27
N LEU A 131 -21.05 -2.29 -4.44
CA LEU A 131 -19.77 -2.97 -4.56
C LEU A 131 -18.61 -1.99 -4.44
N GLU A 132 -17.53 -2.46 -3.85
CA GLU A 132 -16.27 -1.74 -3.69
C GLU A 132 -15.27 -2.18 -4.78
N CYS A 133 -14.24 -1.36 -5.03
CA CYS A 133 -13.23 -1.66 -6.06
C CYS A 133 -12.59 -3.03 -5.81
N LEU A 134 -12.33 -3.38 -4.55
CA LEU A 134 -11.64 -4.60 -4.14
C LEU A 134 -12.50 -5.87 -4.24
N ASP A 135 -13.81 -5.76 -4.47
CA ASP A 135 -14.67 -6.92 -4.70
C ASP A 135 -14.40 -7.57 -6.06
N CYS A 136 -13.88 -6.78 -7.00
CA CYS A 136 -13.55 -7.21 -8.36
C CYS A 136 -12.05 -7.12 -8.67
N HIS A 137 -11.39 -6.05 -8.22
CA HIS A 137 -9.97 -5.82 -8.47
C HIS A 137 -9.10 -6.36 -7.34
N LYS A 138 -8.07 -7.14 -7.70
CA LYS A 138 -7.06 -7.60 -6.73
C LYS A 138 -5.76 -6.84 -6.93
N PRO A 139 -5.39 -5.93 -6.01
CA PRO A 139 -4.14 -5.18 -6.09
C PRO A 139 -2.94 -6.13 -6.14
N HIS A 140 -1.86 -5.68 -6.78
CA HIS A 140 -0.61 -6.42 -7.01
C HIS A 140 -0.68 -7.60 -7.99
N GLU A 141 -1.86 -8.12 -8.32
CA GLU A 141 -1.96 -9.36 -9.10
C GLU A 141 -2.45 -9.16 -10.54
N TRP A 142 -3.56 -8.46 -10.78
CA TRP A 142 -4.15 -8.46 -12.12
C TRP A 142 -5.11 -7.30 -12.40
N VAL A 143 -5.36 -7.08 -13.70
CA VAL A 143 -6.39 -6.19 -14.24
C VAL A 143 -7.56 -7.05 -14.72
N VAL A 144 -8.80 -6.58 -14.57
CA VAL A 144 -9.99 -7.33 -15.03
C VAL A 144 -9.94 -7.52 -16.55
N GLU A 145 -9.66 -8.75 -16.97
CA GLU A 145 -9.57 -9.18 -18.38
C GLU A 145 -10.70 -10.16 -18.71
N GLU A 146 -11.03 -10.30 -20.00
CA GLU A 146 -12.10 -11.18 -20.49
C GLU A 146 -11.98 -12.62 -19.96
N LYS A 147 -10.76 -13.17 -19.95
CA LYS A 147 -10.47 -14.53 -19.46
C LYS A 147 -10.87 -14.76 -18.00
N ASN A 148 -10.85 -13.70 -17.19
CA ASN A 148 -11.12 -13.74 -15.75
C ASN A 148 -12.48 -13.11 -15.39
N ALA A 149 -13.18 -12.53 -16.37
CA ALA A 149 -14.53 -11.97 -16.17
C ALA A 149 -15.56 -13.08 -15.90
N ARG A 150 -15.38 -14.25 -16.53
CA ARG A 150 -16.14 -15.46 -16.23
C ARG A 150 -15.69 -16.03 -14.87
N GLY A 151 -16.63 -16.27 -13.96
CA GLY A 151 -16.39 -16.56 -12.55
C GLY A 151 -16.37 -15.31 -11.64
N LEU A 152 -16.27 -14.10 -12.20
CA LEU A 152 -16.34 -12.86 -11.42
C LEU A 152 -17.68 -12.15 -11.63
N CYS A 153 -18.03 -11.85 -12.87
CA CYS A 153 -19.25 -11.11 -13.21
C CYS A 153 -20.51 -11.99 -13.13
N ASP A 154 -20.37 -13.27 -13.50
CA ASP A 154 -21.46 -14.25 -13.50
C ASP A 154 -21.87 -14.76 -12.11
N LYS A 155 -21.19 -14.30 -11.06
CA LYS A 155 -21.61 -14.51 -9.67
C LYS A 155 -22.92 -13.81 -9.33
N CYS A 156 -23.20 -12.68 -9.96
CA CYS A 156 -24.36 -11.85 -9.63
C CYS A 156 -25.37 -11.74 -10.78
N HIS A 157 -24.91 -11.75 -12.02
CA HIS A 157 -25.79 -11.63 -13.19
C HIS A 157 -25.18 -12.32 -14.40
N LYS A 158 -25.99 -12.69 -15.41
CA LYS A 158 -25.44 -13.27 -16.66
C LYS A 158 -24.36 -12.36 -17.26
N LEU A 159 -23.25 -12.96 -17.70
CA LEU A 159 -22.13 -12.25 -18.31
C LEU A 159 -22.62 -11.40 -19.50
N LYS A 160 -22.21 -10.14 -19.53
CA LYS A 160 -22.47 -9.19 -20.62
C LYS A 160 -21.14 -8.87 -21.32
N ASP A 161 -21.20 -8.68 -22.62
CA ASP A 161 -20.03 -8.28 -23.41
C ASP A 161 -19.59 -6.85 -23.02
N PRO A 162 -18.33 -6.63 -22.60
CA PRO A 162 -17.79 -5.30 -22.29
C PRO A 162 -17.99 -4.26 -23.39
N VAL A 163 -17.98 -4.67 -24.66
CA VAL A 163 -18.22 -3.79 -25.80
C VAL A 163 -19.59 -3.11 -25.69
N SER A 164 -20.59 -3.80 -25.11
CA SER A 164 -21.95 -3.27 -24.99
C SER A 164 -22.12 -2.09 -24.02
N PHE A 165 -21.08 -1.76 -23.25
CA PHE A 165 -21.18 -0.71 -22.22
C PHE A 165 -19.92 0.16 -22.03
N ILE A 166 -18.81 -0.15 -22.70
CA ILE A 166 -17.62 0.72 -22.75
C ILE A 166 -17.70 1.69 -23.95
N TYR A 167 -18.37 1.28 -25.04
CA TYR A 167 -18.57 2.11 -26.23
C TYR A 167 -20.06 2.35 -26.45
N TYR A 168 -20.47 3.64 -26.44
CA TYR A 168 -21.71 4.00 -27.12
C TYR A 168 -21.47 3.81 -28.63
N PRO A 169 -22.31 3.05 -29.35
CA PRO A 169 -22.14 2.89 -30.78
C PRO A 169 -22.51 4.21 -31.46
N THR A 170 -21.51 5.07 -31.65
CA THR A 170 -21.61 6.12 -32.66
C THR A 170 -21.05 5.61 -34.00
N GLU A 171 -20.17 4.61 -33.99
CA GLU A 171 -19.70 3.92 -35.20
C GLU A 171 -19.40 2.43 -34.93
N PRO A 172 -19.62 1.53 -35.91
CA PRO A 172 -19.34 0.11 -35.77
C PRO A 172 -17.82 -0.14 -35.71
N LEU A 173 -17.41 -1.00 -34.77
CA LEU A 173 -16.04 -1.51 -34.69
C LEU A 173 -15.70 -2.26 -36.00
N VAL A 174 -14.80 -1.67 -36.80
CA VAL A 174 -14.19 -2.35 -37.94
C VAL A 174 -13.29 -3.44 -37.38
N LYS A 175 -13.66 -4.70 -37.61
CA LYS A 175 -12.78 -5.85 -37.35
C LYS A 175 -11.61 -5.84 -38.34
N PRO A 176 -10.39 -6.22 -37.93
CA PRO A 176 -9.27 -6.41 -38.84
C PRO A 176 -9.52 -7.54 -39.83
#